data_AF-A0AAP3EPP0-F1
#
_entry.id   AF-A0AAP3EPP0-F1
#
_cell.length_a   1.000
_cell.length_b   1.000
_cell.length_c   1.000
_cell.angle_alpha   90.00
_cell.angle_beta   90.00
_cell.angle_gamma   90.00
#
_symmetry.space_group_name_H-M   'P 1'
#
loop_
_entity.id
_entity.type
_entity.pdbx_description
1 polymer ?
#
loop_
_entity_poly.entity_id
_entity_poly.type
_entity_poly.pdbx_seq_one_letter_code
_entity_poly.pdbx_strand_id
1 'polypeptide(L)'
;ERIGGHQTIKVDIRIIAATNRDLQAMVKEGTFREDLFYRLNVIHLILPPLRDRREDISLLANHFLQKFSSENQRDIIDIDPMAMSLLTAWSWPGNIRELSNVIERAVVMNSGPIIFSED
;
A
#
# COMPACT_ATOMS: atom_id res chain seq x y z
N GLU A 1 31.66 -1.03 -11.15
CA GLU A 1 32.65 0.06 -11.05
C GLU A 1 32.01 1.22 -10.32
N ARG A 2 32.77 2.10 -9.67
CA ARG A 2 32.22 3.40 -9.26
C ARG A 2 32.07 4.27 -10.51
N ILE A 3 31.14 5.25 -10.52
CA ILE A 3 31.04 6.19 -11.64
C ILE A 3 32.39 6.90 -11.80
N GLY A 4 32.98 6.83 -13.00
CA GLY A 4 34.31 7.37 -13.32
C GLY A 4 35.50 6.47 -12.94
N GLY A 5 35.28 5.27 -12.38
CA GLY A 5 36.34 4.29 -12.11
C GLY A 5 36.45 3.25 -13.22
N HIS A 6 37.65 2.75 -13.47
CA HIS A 6 37.93 1.69 -14.47
C HIS A 6 38.07 0.28 -13.86
N GLN A 7 37.79 0.14 -12.56
CA GLN A 7 37.92 -1.13 -11.85
C GLN A 7 36.56 -1.77 -11.60
N THR A 8 36.36 -2.93 -12.23
CA THR A 8 35.20 -3.80 -12.01
C THR A 8 35.14 -4.29 -10.57
N ILE A 9 33.94 -4.19 -9.97
CA ILE A 9 33.64 -4.69 -8.63
C ILE A 9 32.67 -5.85 -8.85
N LYS A 10 33.08 -7.06 -8.46
CA LYS A 10 32.18 -8.21 -8.44
C LYS A 10 31.18 -8.03 -7.31
N VAL A 11 29.92 -8.30 -7.60
CA VAL A 11 28.83 -8.22 -6.62
C VAL A 11 27.98 -9.47 -6.71
N ASP A 12 27.46 -9.88 -5.55
CA ASP A 12 26.42 -10.89 -5.43
C ASP A 12 25.20 -10.21 -4.79
N ILE A 13 24.13 -10.07 -5.57
CA ILE A 13 22.97 -9.26 -5.20
C ILE A 13 21.67 -9.93 -5.63
N ARG A 14 20.62 -9.71 -4.83
CA ARG A 14 19.24 -10.00 -5.21
C ARG A 14 18.54 -8.70 -5.63
N ILE A 15 17.92 -8.72 -6.80
CA ILE A 15 17.17 -7.58 -7.33
C ILE A 15 15.67 -7.81 -7.11
N ILE A 16 15.00 -6.81 -6.56
CA ILE A 16 13.53 -6.74 -6.48
C ILE A 16 13.13 -5.40 -7.10
N ALA A 17 12.26 -5.44 -8.11
CA ALA A 17 11.76 -4.26 -8.80
C ALA A 17 10.23 -4.17 -8.64
N ALA A 18 9.72 -2.95 -8.57
CA ALA A 18 8.29 -2.68 -8.52
C ALA A 18 7.97 -1.46 -9.39
N THR A 19 6.81 -1.47 -10.04
CA THR A 19 6.34 -0.37 -10.89
C THR A 19 4.82 -0.39 -10.93
N ASN A 20 4.21 0.80 -11.03
CA ASN A 20 2.78 0.97 -11.28
C ASN A 20 2.46 1.15 -12.79
N ARG A 21 3.49 1.19 -13.64
CA ARG A 21 3.35 1.34 -15.09
C ARG A 21 3.40 -0.03 -15.75
N ASP A 22 2.66 -0.18 -16.84
CA ASP A 22 2.72 -1.37 -17.70
C ASP A 22 4.04 -1.38 -18.49
N LEU A 23 4.99 -2.22 -18.04
CA LEU A 23 6.28 -2.36 -18.72
C LEU A 23 6.15 -2.96 -20.11
N GLN A 24 5.16 -3.83 -20.35
CA GLN A 24 4.97 -4.46 -21.65
C GLN A 24 4.49 -3.42 -22.67
N ALA A 25 3.61 -2.50 -22.27
CA ALA A 25 3.25 -1.35 -23.08
C ALA A 25 4.46 -0.43 -23.35
N MET A 26 5.25 -0.13 -22.32
CA MET A 26 6.43 0.74 -22.47
C MET A 26 7.52 0.14 -23.39
N VAL A 27 7.68 -1.18 -23.40
CA VAL A 27 8.56 -1.87 -24.37
C VAL A 27 8.07 -1.66 -25.80
N LYS A 28 6.76 -1.83 -26.04
CA LYS A 28 6.15 -1.58 -27.36
C LYS A 28 6.29 -0.13 -27.81
N GLU A 29 6.23 0.82 -26.88
CA GLU A 29 6.43 2.25 -27.14
C GLU A 29 7.92 2.65 -27.28
N GLY A 30 8.86 1.72 -27.06
CA GLY A 30 10.30 1.99 -27.10
C GLY A 30 10.82 2.84 -25.93
N THR A 31 9.99 3.06 -24.90
CA THR A 31 10.35 3.83 -23.70
C THR A 31 10.96 2.96 -22.59
N PHE A 32 10.94 1.64 -22.78
CA PHE A 32 11.61 0.68 -21.91
C PHE A 32 12.39 -0.38 -22.70
N ARG A 33 13.54 -0.76 -22.17
CA ARG A 33 14.42 -1.74 -22.80
C ARG A 33 13.85 -3.15 -22.72
N GLU A 34 13.68 -3.78 -23.87
CA GLU A 34 13.15 -5.15 -24.00
C GLU A 34 14.03 -6.18 -23.26
N ASP A 35 15.36 -6.09 -23.40
CA ASP A 35 16.29 -7.02 -22.77
C ASP A 35 16.25 -6.97 -21.24
N LEU A 36 16.08 -5.76 -20.67
CA LEU A 36 15.91 -5.57 -19.24
C LEU A 36 14.54 -6.07 -18.77
N PHE A 37 13.49 -5.86 -19.54
CA PHE A 37 12.16 -6.37 -19.22
C PHE A 37 12.17 -7.89 -19.04
N TYR A 38 12.74 -8.65 -19.98
CA TYR A 38 12.83 -10.10 -19.86
C TYR A 38 13.69 -10.57 -18.68
N ARG A 39 14.72 -9.80 -18.27
CA ARG A 39 15.53 -10.11 -17.08
C ARG A 39 14.80 -9.87 -15.77
N LEU A 40 13.95 -8.84 -15.70
CA LEU A 40 13.16 -8.53 -14.51
C LEU A 40 11.92 -9.42 -14.42
N ASN A 41 11.31 -9.75 -15.55
CA ASN A 41 10.00 -10.41 -15.62
C ASN A 41 10.08 -11.95 -15.56
N VAL A 42 11.03 -12.49 -14.78
CA VAL A 42 11.16 -13.94 -14.55
C VAL A 42 10.12 -14.42 -13.53
N ILE A 43 9.95 -13.66 -12.44
CA ILE A 43 8.90 -13.87 -11.45
C ILE A 43 8.11 -12.57 -11.35
N HIS A 44 6.85 -12.62 -11.76
CA HIS A 44 5.97 -11.46 -11.76
C HIS A 44 4.88 -11.62 -10.70
N LEU A 45 4.77 -10.64 -9.80
CA LEU A 45 3.74 -10.60 -8.77
C LEU A 45 2.87 -9.37 -8.98
N ILE A 46 1.61 -9.60 -9.33
CA ILE A 46 0.61 -8.53 -9.46
C ILE A 46 -0.02 -8.32 -8.09
N LEU A 47 0.08 -7.10 -7.58
CA LEU A 47 -0.62 -6.70 -6.37
C LEU A 47 -2.01 -6.19 -6.76
N PRO A 48 -3.09 -6.93 -6.43
CA PRO A 48 -4.43 -6.44 -6.71
C PRO A 48 -4.74 -5.21 -5.84
N PRO A 49 -5.54 -4.27 -6.36
CA PRO A 49 -6.00 -3.13 -5.57
C PRO A 49 -6.89 -3.59 -4.41
N LEU A 50 -6.99 -2.76 -3.37
CA LEU A 50 -7.77 -3.06 -2.17
C LEU A 50 -9.25 -3.33 -2.47
N ARG A 51 -9.79 -2.70 -3.52
CA ARG A 51 -11.18 -2.91 -3.98
C ARG A 51 -11.49 -4.35 -4.38
N ASP A 52 -10.48 -5.12 -4.80
CA ASP A 52 -10.57 -6.52 -5.20
C ASP A 52 -10.29 -7.45 -4.00
N ARG A 53 -9.91 -6.88 -2.84
CA ARG A 53 -9.55 -7.56 -1.59
C ARG A 53 -10.32 -6.99 -0.41
N ARG A 54 -11.64 -6.87 -0.57
CA ARG A 54 -12.50 -6.20 0.44
C ARG A 54 -12.48 -6.88 1.81
N GLU A 55 -12.26 -8.19 1.83
CA GLU A 55 -12.17 -8.99 3.05
C GLU A 55 -10.99 -8.56 3.94
N ASP A 56 -9.93 -7.97 3.36
CA ASP A 56 -8.78 -7.48 4.11
C ASP A 56 -9.03 -6.10 4.75
N ILE A 57 -10.07 -5.38 4.34
CA ILE A 57 -10.33 -4.01 4.81
C ILE A 57 -10.54 -3.98 6.33
N SER A 58 -11.34 -4.90 6.87
CA SER A 58 -11.61 -4.93 8.31
C SER A 58 -10.36 -5.25 9.12
N LEU A 59 -9.52 -6.18 8.64
CA LEU A 59 -8.27 -6.53 9.30
C LEU A 59 -7.29 -5.34 9.29
N LEU A 60 -7.15 -4.68 8.14
CA LEU A 60 -6.28 -3.51 7.98
C LEU A 60 -6.77 -2.32 8.79
N ALA A 61 -8.08 -2.04 8.79
CA ALA A 61 -8.67 -0.95 9.56
C ALA A 61 -8.41 -1.13 11.06
N ASN A 62 -8.63 -2.34 11.59
CA ASN A 62 -8.34 -2.64 13.00
C ASN A 62 -6.85 -2.55 13.33
N HIS A 63 -5.98 -3.00 12.42
CA HIS A 63 -4.54 -2.84 12.59
C HIS A 63 -4.14 -1.34 12.68
N PHE A 64 -4.66 -0.51 11.78
CA PHE A 64 -4.41 0.93 11.79
C PHE A 64 -5.01 1.62 13.01
N LEU A 65 -6.22 1.23 13.43
CA LEU A 65 -6.84 1.73 14.65
C LEU A 65 -5.92 1.52 15.86
N GLN A 66 -5.45 0.29 16.07
CA GLN A 66 -4.57 -0.04 17.19
C GLN A 66 -3.26 0.73 17.12
N LYS A 67 -2.66 0.80 15.91
CA LYS A 67 -1.42 1.54 15.69
C LYS A 67 -1.58 3.03 16.03
N PHE A 68 -2.56 3.70 15.43
CA PHE A 68 -2.74 5.15 15.59
C PHE A 68 -3.27 5.53 16.97
N SER A 69 -4.10 4.68 17.60
CA SER A 69 -4.53 4.91 18.97
C SER A 69 -3.34 4.87 19.93
N SER A 70 -2.44 3.90 19.76
CA SER A 70 -1.19 3.83 20.53
C SER A 70 -0.25 5.00 20.25
N GLU A 71 -0.07 5.41 19.00
CA GLU A 71 0.82 6.52 18.63
C GLU A 71 0.31 7.89 19.14
N ASN A 72 -1.02 8.07 19.19
CA ASN A 72 -1.66 9.32 19.60
C ASN A 72 -2.14 9.33 21.06
N GLN A 73 -1.85 8.29 21.85
CA GLN A 73 -2.27 8.17 23.25
C GLN A 73 -3.80 8.32 23.40
N ARG A 74 -4.55 7.70 22.47
CA ARG A 74 -6.01 7.67 22.47
C ARG A 74 -6.49 6.30 22.94
N ASP A 75 -7.56 6.29 23.73
CA ASP A 75 -8.21 5.07 24.20
C ASP A 75 -9.38 4.65 23.28
N ILE A 76 -9.15 4.68 21.96
CA ILE A 76 -10.13 4.18 20.98
C ILE A 76 -9.92 2.68 20.84
N ILE A 77 -10.99 1.93 21.09
CA ILE A 77 -10.94 0.47 21.20
C ILE A 77 -11.62 -0.24 20.04
N ASP A 78 -12.52 0.43 19.30
CA ASP A 78 -13.29 -0.22 18.25
C ASP A 78 -13.81 0.74 17.17
N ILE A 79 -14.28 0.16 16.06
CA ILE A 79 -14.98 0.82 14.97
C ILE A 79 -16.41 0.27 14.94
N ASP A 80 -17.40 1.16 14.95
CA ASP A 80 -18.81 0.77 14.88
C ASP A 80 -19.11 -0.08 13.62
N PRO A 81 -19.98 -1.11 13.70
CA PRO A 81 -20.30 -1.96 12.56
C PRO A 81 -20.81 -1.20 11.32
N MET A 82 -21.52 -0.09 11.49
CA MET A 82 -21.97 0.76 10.38
C MET A 82 -20.79 1.46 9.72
N ALA A 83 -19.88 2.03 10.51
CA ALA A 83 -18.64 2.63 10.01
C ALA A 83 -17.79 1.59 9.26
N MET A 84 -17.63 0.39 9.82
CA MET A 84 -16.92 -0.71 9.18
C MET A 84 -17.56 -1.10 7.84
N SER A 85 -18.90 -1.18 7.77
CA SER A 85 -19.60 -1.48 6.53
C SER A 85 -19.35 -0.41 5.45
N LEU A 86 -19.25 0.87 5.82
CA LEU A 86 -18.92 1.95 4.88
C LEU A 86 -17.48 1.84 4.39
N LEU A 87 -16.54 1.55 5.28
CA LEU A 87 -15.14 1.30 4.91
C LEU A 87 -15.03 0.13 3.93
N THR A 88 -15.75 -0.97 4.15
CA THR A 88 -15.73 -2.14 3.26
C THR A 88 -16.41 -1.87 1.90
N ALA A 89 -17.42 -1.00 1.86
CA ALA A 89 -18.13 -0.67 0.63
C ALA A 89 -17.38 0.30 -0.29
N TRP A 90 -16.45 1.10 0.26
CA TRP A 90 -15.69 2.08 -0.51
C TRP A 90 -14.69 1.44 -1.48
N SER A 91 -14.40 2.16 -2.57
CA SER A 91 -13.53 1.65 -3.66
C SER A 91 -12.04 1.86 -3.43
N TRP A 92 -11.65 2.69 -2.45
CA TRP A 92 -10.25 2.95 -2.07
C TRP A 92 -9.30 3.21 -3.26
N PRO A 93 -9.50 4.28 -4.05
CA PRO A 93 -8.59 4.63 -5.14
C PRO A 93 -7.13 4.80 -4.71
N GLY A 94 -6.87 5.27 -3.48
CA GLY A 94 -5.54 5.36 -2.87
C GLY A 94 -5.11 4.11 -2.10
N ASN A 95 -5.89 3.02 -2.18
CA ASN A 95 -5.64 1.72 -1.55
C ASN A 95 -5.33 1.85 -0.05
N ILE A 96 -4.39 1.05 0.45
CA ILE A 96 -3.97 0.98 1.85
C ILE A 96 -3.55 2.35 2.39
N ARG A 97 -2.95 3.22 1.55
CA ARG A 97 -2.54 4.57 1.97
C ARG A 97 -3.74 5.45 2.31
N GLU A 98 -4.77 5.42 1.47
CA GLU A 98 -6.01 6.17 1.74
C GLU A 98 -6.73 5.62 2.97
N LEU A 99 -6.87 4.30 3.09
CA LEU A 99 -7.46 3.66 4.27
C LEU A 99 -6.72 4.06 5.54
N SER A 100 -5.39 3.96 5.55
CA SER A 100 -4.54 4.37 6.68
C SER A 100 -4.82 5.82 7.09
N ASN A 101 -4.83 6.75 6.13
CA ASN A 101 -5.05 8.16 6.42
C ASN A 101 -6.47 8.44 6.94
N VAL A 102 -7.48 7.74 6.42
CA VAL A 102 -8.87 7.88 6.91
C VAL A 102 -8.97 7.43 8.35
N ILE A 103 -8.40 6.27 8.70
CA ILE A 103 -8.41 5.77 10.08
C ILE A 103 -7.59 6.66 11.01
N GLU A 104 -6.41 7.12 10.59
CA GLU A 104 -5.60 8.06 11.38
C GLU A 104 -6.39 9.34 11.69
N ARG A 105 -7.06 9.92 10.69
CA ARG A 105 -7.89 11.11 10.87
C ARG A 105 -9.04 10.85 11.84
N ALA A 106 -9.74 9.73 11.70
CA ALA A 106 -10.82 9.35 12.60
C ALA A 106 -10.31 9.23 14.05
N VAL A 107 -9.14 8.61 14.27
CA VAL A 107 -8.53 8.49 15.60
C VAL A 107 -8.17 9.85 16.21
N VAL A 108 -7.65 10.77 15.40
CA VAL A 108 -7.25 12.11 15.89
C VAL A 108 -8.48 12.98 16.21
N MET A 109 -9.52 12.93 15.38
CA MET A 109 -10.72 13.76 15.52
C MET A 109 -11.71 13.23 16.56
N ASN A 110 -11.79 11.91 16.72
CA ASN A 110 -12.72 11.29 17.65
C ASN A 110 -12.32 11.58 19.11
N SER A 111 -13.31 11.78 19.96
CA SER A 111 -13.15 12.09 21.39
C SER A 111 -13.64 10.99 22.33
N GLY A 112 -14.31 9.97 21.79
CA GLY A 112 -14.83 8.81 22.49
C GLY A 112 -14.02 7.53 22.23
N PRO A 113 -14.47 6.39 22.75
CA PRO A 113 -13.76 5.11 22.62
C PRO A 113 -14.10 4.34 21.33
N ILE A 114 -15.06 4.81 20.53
CA ILE A 114 -15.58 4.12 19.34
C ILE A 114 -15.64 5.10 18.17
N ILE A 115 -15.16 4.69 16.99
CA ILE A 115 -15.30 5.43 15.73
C ILE A 115 -16.67 5.13 15.11
N PHE A 116 -17.47 6.16 14.87
CA PHE A 116 -18.78 6.06 14.22
C PHE A 116 -18.71 6.52 12.76
N SER A 117 -19.78 6.28 12.01
CA SER A 117 -19.85 6.58 10.56
C SER A 117 -19.77 8.08 10.22
N GLU A 118 -19.93 8.95 11.22
CA GLU A 118 -19.89 10.41 11.08
C GLU A 118 -18.49 11.02 11.32
N ASP A 119 -17.54 10.23 11.81
CA ASP A 119 -16.13 10.63 12.07
C ASP A 119 -15.23 10.47 10.82
#